data_AF-A0AAU6WQJ9-F1
#
_entry.id   AF-A0AAU6WQJ9-F1
#
_cell.length_a   1.000
_cell.length_b   1.000
_cell.length_c   1.000
_cell.angle_alpha   90.00
_cell.angle_beta   90.00
_cell.angle_gamma   90.00
#
_symmetry.space_group_name_H-M   'P 1'
#
loop_
_entity.id
_entity.type
_entity.pdbx_description
1 polymer ?
#
loop_
_entity_poly.entity_id
_entity_poly.type
_entity_poly.pdbx_seq_one_letter_code
_entity_poly.pdbx_strand_id
1 'polypeptide(L)'
;MLAKNKISLANAIFYNPDLFVYTTNAVPIKAKKPFNLELNLQDIRLNNATVQVMKPDGSKLLYAHKANLNINQLHFDKETREELIPVGYKDFQFSAQDILYSNHQDFTVKSFTLTPKKGELKTISVVPNGLSNGKTAMDLTADYIGFAMNKWDLANKKMNLDIKEVLVDRVKGGIKAGEANNKTDKQGDIQGIKFPVNIRKVTLRNSDITYDKNNQPFTLNNLNATINDIQLNSKEGKPGMNVGIKSYTVTSDNFIYKTQFYRMTAGAFKADQSSVNISQFVMKPLISRAQFIKMIPVERDLYDIKAVQITANGTWDLFSDHKSINASHVTIQSADANIFRSKIPADDPKEKPLYSRLLRSIKIPMIVNNLDLKNSLLVYEEDTPESAGPGKLTFSNFNMNVKNLNSAKIKGKPTRVDIKINCSFMNLAPLSVNWNFDVADPRDIFTISGRTINLPAKGINPFIRPYLHVTATGTIQEMLFNFRGILKD
;
A
#
# COMPACT_ATOMS: atom_id res chain seq x y z
N MET A 1 10.10 -42.54 44.44
CA MET A 1 9.91 -41.15 44.92
C MET A 1 10.91 -40.26 44.20
N LEU A 2 10.44 -39.23 43.48
CA LEU A 2 11.32 -38.21 42.88
C LEU A 2 12.03 -37.45 44.00
N ALA A 3 13.35 -37.60 44.12
CA ALA A 3 14.11 -36.85 45.10
C ALA A 3 14.12 -35.37 44.72
N LYS A 4 13.59 -34.50 45.61
CA LYS A 4 13.75 -33.03 45.58
C LYS A 4 13.10 -32.27 44.41
N ASN A 5 11.99 -32.74 43.83
CA ASN A 5 11.31 -32.08 42.69
C ASN A 5 12.24 -31.79 41.48
N LYS A 6 13.32 -32.58 41.33
CA LYS A 6 14.21 -32.52 40.17
C LYS A 6 13.93 -33.71 39.26
N ILE A 7 13.66 -33.45 37.99
CA ILE A 7 13.52 -34.47 36.96
C ILE A 7 14.69 -34.28 35.99
N SER A 8 15.49 -35.32 35.83
CA SER A 8 16.56 -35.36 34.83
C SER A 8 16.35 -36.56 33.91
N LEU A 9 16.41 -36.33 32.60
CA LEU A 9 16.30 -37.36 31.58
C LEU A 9 17.34 -37.09 30.49
N ALA A 10 18.07 -38.11 30.08
CA ALA A 10 19.10 -38.01 29.05
C ALA A 10 18.95 -39.12 28.02
N ASN A 11 19.32 -38.83 26.76
CA ASN A 11 19.37 -39.81 25.66
C ASN A 11 18.04 -40.54 25.40
N ALA A 12 16.91 -39.89 25.69
CA ALA A 12 15.60 -40.49 25.49
C ALA A 12 15.11 -40.26 24.05
N ILE A 13 14.57 -41.31 23.45
CA ILE A 13 13.99 -41.27 22.11
C ILE A 13 12.53 -41.73 22.21
N PHE A 14 11.62 -40.86 21.78
CA PHE A 14 10.19 -41.14 21.73
C PHE A 14 9.77 -41.34 20.27
N TYR A 15 9.08 -42.44 19.99
CA TYR A 15 8.60 -42.79 18.66
C TYR A 15 7.07 -42.67 18.61
N ASN A 16 6.56 -41.94 17.62
CA ASN A 16 5.14 -41.73 17.40
C ASN A 16 4.36 -41.22 18.63
N PRO A 17 4.89 -40.26 19.43
CA PRO A 17 4.11 -39.74 20.54
C PRO A 17 2.89 -38.95 20.01
N ASP A 18 1.75 -39.10 20.67
CA ASP A 18 0.54 -38.33 20.39
C ASP A 18 0.27 -37.38 21.56
N LEU A 19 0.43 -36.08 21.31
CA LEU A 19 0.22 -35.03 22.29
C LEU A 19 -1.10 -34.33 21.99
N PHE A 20 -2.06 -34.51 22.89
CA PHE A 20 -3.39 -33.93 22.79
C PHE A 20 -3.66 -33.00 23.99
N VAL A 21 -3.93 -31.72 23.71
CA VAL A 21 -4.10 -30.66 24.73
C VAL A 21 -5.39 -29.89 24.46
N TYR A 22 -6.19 -29.63 25.50
CA TYR A 22 -7.30 -28.67 25.45
C TYR A 22 -6.89 -27.35 26.09
N THR A 23 -7.21 -26.24 25.44
CA THR A 23 -7.18 -24.93 26.08
C THR A 23 -8.46 -24.71 26.90
N THR A 24 -8.39 -23.79 27.86
CA THR A 24 -9.52 -23.46 28.74
C THR A 24 -9.72 -21.96 28.82
N ASN A 25 -10.98 -21.52 28.93
CA ASN A 25 -11.34 -20.13 29.20
C ASN A 25 -11.34 -19.81 30.71
N ALA A 26 -11.03 -20.78 31.57
CA ALA A 26 -11.02 -20.58 33.01
C ALA A 26 -9.93 -19.59 33.43
N VAL A 27 -10.26 -18.70 34.38
CA VAL A 27 -9.30 -17.78 34.98
C VAL A 27 -8.23 -18.58 35.73
N PRO A 28 -6.93 -18.36 35.48
CA PRO A 28 -5.88 -19.10 36.17
C PRO A 28 -5.97 -18.88 37.68
N ILE A 29 -6.15 -19.95 38.46
CA ILE A 29 -6.07 -19.88 39.92
C ILE A 29 -4.59 -19.70 40.27
N LYS A 30 -4.21 -18.54 40.83
CA LYS A 30 -2.83 -18.32 41.31
C LYS A 30 -2.50 -19.37 42.37
N ALA A 31 -1.54 -20.24 42.06
CA ALA A 31 -1.07 -21.26 42.99
C ALA A 31 -0.55 -20.59 44.28
N LYS A 32 -1.00 -21.07 45.46
CA LYS A 32 -0.63 -20.52 46.77
C LYS A 32 0.87 -20.66 47.12
N LYS A 33 1.61 -21.51 46.41
CA LYS A 33 3.08 -21.69 46.54
C LYS A 33 3.71 -21.84 45.15
N PRO A 34 4.92 -21.29 44.91
CA PRO A 34 5.62 -21.46 43.66
C PRO A 34 5.96 -22.94 43.45
N PHE A 35 5.64 -23.46 42.27
CA PHE A 35 5.93 -24.83 41.88
C PHE A 35 7.44 -24.99 41.72
N ASN A 36 8.08 -25.75 42.62
CA ASN A 36 9.54 -25.91 42.69
C ASN A 36 10.06 -27.07 41.83
N LEU A 37 9.49 -27.27 40.64
CA LEU A 37 10.01 -28.25 39.70
C LEU A 37 11.28 -27.72 39.03
N GLU A 38 12.30 -28.56 38.94
CA GLU A 38 13.44 -28.38 38.05
C GLU A 38 13.44 -29.53 37.03
N LEU A 39 13.55 -29.21 35.74
CA LEU A 39 13.61 -30.18 34.65
C LEU A 39 14.93 -30.00 33.92
N ASN A 40 15.68 -31.09 33.71
CA ASN A 40 16.87 -31.10 32.88
C ASN A 40 16.77 -32.24 31.87
N LEU A 41 16.70 -31.88 30.59
CA LEU A 41 16.58 -32.79 29.47
C LEU A 41 17.86 -32.68 28.62
N GLN A 42 18.54 -33.80 28.39
CA GLN A 42 19.73 -33.86 27.53
C GLN A 42 19.50 -34.84 26.39
N ASP A 43 19.86 -34.42 25.17
CA ASP A 43 19.82 -35.23 23.95
C ASP A 43 18.48 -35.98 23.77
N ILE A 44 17.38 -35.24 23.88
CA ILE A 44 16.04 -35.79 23.69
C ILE A 44 15.67 -35.76 22.21
N ARG A 45 15.11 -36.87 21.73
CA ARG A 45 14.57 -36.98 20.37
C ARG A 45 13.09 -37.35 20.39
N LEU A 46 12.30 -36.58 19.66
CA LEU A 46 10.92 -36.93 19.30
C LEU A 46 10.93 -37.26 17.81
N ASN A 47 10.45 -38.44 17.46
CA ASN A 47 10.32 -38.89 16.08
C ASN A 47 8.85 -39.11 15.74
N ASN A 48 8.40 -38.50 14.65
CA ASN A 48 7.07 -38.68 14.09
C ASN A 48 5.91 -38.37 15.06
N ALA A 49 6.06 -37.32 15.87
CA ALA A 49 5.05 -36.89 16.82
C ALA A 49 3.81 -36.32 16.12
N THR A 50 2.64 -36.50 16.74
CA THR A 50 1.43 -35.74 16.40
C THR A 50 1.14 -34.79 17.56
N VAL A 51 0.91 -33.51 17.25
CA VAL A 51 0.58 -32.48 18.24
C VAL A 51 -0.76 -31.87 17.88
N GLN A 52 -1.67 -31.85 18.85
CA GLN A 52 -3.03 -31.34 18.73
C GLN A 52 -3.34 -30.45 19.92
N VAL A 53 -3.61 -29.18 19.64
CA VAL A 53 -4.14 -28.24 20.63
C VAL A 53 -5.54 -27.85 20.19
N MET A 54 -6.52 -28.14 21.04
CA MET A 54 -7.94 -27.93 20.81
C MET A 54 -8.40 -26.68 21.56
N LYS A 55 -9.29 -25.91 20.93
CA LYS A 55 -10.04 -24.82 21.56
C LYS A 55 -11.13 -25.41 22.47
N PRO A 56 -11.70 -24.60 23.40
CA PRO A 56 -12.75 -25.09 24.31
C PRO A 56 -14.03 -25.54 23.59
N ASP A 57 -14.28 -25.03 22.38
CA ASP A 57 -15.41 -25.40 21.52
C ASP A 57 -15.16 -26.70 20.72
N GLY A 58 -14.00 -27.35 20.91
CA GLY A 58 -13.62 -28.56 20.19
C GLY A 58 -13.03 -28.32 18.80
N SER A 59 -12.89 -27.06 18.34
CA SER A 59 -12.17 -26.76 17.10
C SER A 59 -10.66 -26.89 17.31
N LYS A 60 -9.89 -27.18 16.25
CA LYS A 60 -8.42 -27.17 16.32
C LYS A 60 -7.93 -25.73 16.48
N LEU A 61 -6.99 -25.50 17.41
CA LEU A 61 -6.19 -24.28 17.52
C LEU A 61 -4.85 -24.46 16.81
N LEU A 62 -4.19 -25.59 17.06
CA LEU A 62 -2.93 -25.98 16.45
C LEU A 62 -2.97 -27.47 16.14
N TYR A 63 -2.47 -27.84 14.97
CA TYR A 63 -2.19 -29.22 14.59
C TYR A 63 -0.82 -29.26 13.91
N ALA A 64 -0.03 -30.28 14.22
CA ALA A 64 1.19 -30.59 13.49
C ALA A 64 1.36 -32.10 13.42
N HIS A 65 1.64 -32.61 12.22
CA HIS A 65 1.87 -34.02 11.98
C HIS A 65 3.35 -34.28 11.67
N LYS A 66 3.80 -35.53 11.85
CA LYS A 66 5.19 -35.98 11.64
C LYS A 66 6.22 -35.03 12.26
N ALA A 67 5.92 -34.51 13.44
CA ALA A 67 6.79 -33.56 14.11
C ALA A 67 8.03 -34.29 14.65
N ASN A 68 9.21 -33.79 14.31
CA ASN A 68 10.48 -34.27 14.81
C ASN A 68 11.17 -33.16 15.58
N LEU A 69 11.71 -33.48 16.75
CA LEU A 69 12.48 -32.57 17.58
C LEU A 69 13.75 -33.28 18.03
N ASN A 70 14.89 -32.66 17.78
CA ASN A 70 16.15 -33.03 18.40
C ASN A 70 16.60 -31.87 19.27
N ILE A 71 16.70 -32.07 20.57
CA ILE A 71 17.11 -31.03 21.51
C ILE A 71 18.32 -31.50 22.31
N ASN A 72 19.41 -30.75 22.19
CA ASN A 72 20.67 -31.13 22.85
C ASN A 72 20.59 -30.92 24.36
N GLN A 73 20.06 -29.77 24.77
CA GLN A 73 19.83 -29.46 26.17
C GLN A 73 18.60 -28.58 26.29
N LEU A 74 17.68 -28.96 27.17
CA LEU A 74 16.56 -28.15 27.63
C LEU A 74 16.56 -28.16 29.15
N HIS A 75 16.42 -26.99 29.77
CA HIS A 75 16.29 -26.88 31.22
C HIS A 75 15.13 -25.98 31.61
N PHE A 76 14.51 -26.31 32.73
CA PHE A 76 13.53 -25.49 33.45
C PHE A 76 13.99 -25.40 34.89
N ASP A 77 14.19 -24.18 35.39
CA ASP A 77 14.75 -23.90 36.70
C ASP A 77 14.16 -22.61 37.28
N LYS A 78 14.81 -22.03 38.29
CA LYS A 78 14.37 -20.79 38.93
C LYS A 78 14.53 -19.55 38.05
N GLU A 79 15.46 -19.57 37.11
CA GLU A 79 15.74 -18.43 36.23
C GLU A 79 14.78 -18.47 35.03
N THR A 80 14.78 -19.59 34.33
CA THR A 80 13.96 -19.79 33.12
C THR A 80 12.46 -19.76 33.39
N ARG A 81 11.97 -20.16 34.57
CA ARG A 81 10.53 -20.10 34.88
C ARG A 81 9.93 -18.70 34.86
N GLU A 82 10.76 -17.68 35.05
CA GLU A 82 10.32 -16.29 35.06
C GLU A 82 10.27 -15.69 33.65
N GLU A 83 10.88 -16.36 32.66
CA GLU A 83 10.93 -15.92 31.26
C GLU A 83 9.61 -16.17 30.52
N LEU A 84 9.45 -15.49 29.38
CA LEU A 84 8.24 -15.56 28.55
C LEU A 84 7.98 -16.97 28.01
N ILE A 85 9.03 -17.65 27.56
CA ILE A 85 9.00 -19.07 27.24
C ILE A 85 9.82 -19.73 28.35
N PRO A 86 9.17 -20.49 29.25
CA PRO A 86 9.79 -20.89 30.49
C PRO A 86 10.64 -22.15 30.29
N VAL A 87 11.61 -22.11 29.39
CA VAL A 87 12.63 -23.14 29.18
C VAL A 87 13.88 -22.49 28.60
N GLY A 88 15.05 -22.91 29.07
CA GLY A 88 16.32 -22.59 28.44
C GLY A 88 16.76 -23.73 27.53
N TYR A 89 17.45 -23.41 26.45
CA TYR A 89 17.97 -24.41 25.51
C TYR A 89 19.38 -24.03 25.02
N LYS A 90 20.16 -25.05 24.62
CA LYS A 90 21.48 -24.83 24.00
C LYS A 90 21.40 -24.84 22.48
N ASP A 91 20.79 -25.89 21.92
CA ASP A 91 20.55 -26.04 20.49
C ASP A 91 19.37 -26.97 20.25
N PHE A 92 18.69 -26.80 19.12
CA PHE A 92 17.60 -27.67 18.70
C PHE A 92 17.44 -27.71 17.18
N GLN A 93 16.83 -28.79 16.71
CA GLN A 93 16.31 -28.90 15.36
C GLN A 93 14.88 -29.39 15.43
N PHE A 94 13.98 -28.63 14.81
CA PHE A 94 12.57 -28.97 14.72
C PHE A 94 12.15 -29.10 13.25
N SER A 95 11.28 -30.06 12.97
CA SER A 95 10.58 -30.17 11.69
C SER A 95 9.16 -30.70 11.90
N ALA A 96 8.23 -30.32 11.05
CA ALA A 96 6.87 -30.87 11.04
C ALA A 96 6.24 -30.77 9.65
N GLN A 97 5.22 -31.58 9.43
CA GLN A 97 4.41 -31.60 8.22
C GLN A 97 2.94 -31.33 8.55
N ASP A 98 2.19 -30.89 7.55
CA ASP A 98 0.73 -30.71 7.62
C ASP A 98 0.29 -29.90 8.86
N ILE A 99 0.89 -28.72 9.02
CA ILE A 99 0.65 -27.84 10.15
C ILE A 99 -0.60 -27.01 9.87
N LEU A 100 -1.47 -26.88 10.86
CA LEU A 100 -2.59 -25.96 10.88
C LEU A 100 -2.49 -25.11 12.15
N TYR A 101 -2.59 -23.79 12.02
CA TYR A 101 -2.88 -22.88 13.12
C TYR A 101 -4.16 -22.11 12.79
N SER A 102 -5.13 -22.09 13.69
CA SER A 102 -6.45 -21.53 13.43
C SER A 102 -6.80 -20.46 14.46
N ASN A 103 -7.01 -19.23 13.99
CA ASN A 103 -7.56 -18.13 14.78
C ASN A 103 -8.84 -17.58 14.13
N HIS A 104 -8.87 -16.31 13.74
CA HIS A 104 -9.86 -15.73 12.81
C HIS A 104 -9.59 -16.07 11.33
N GLN A 105 -8.49 -16.78 11.07
CA GLN A 105 -8.06 -17.33 9.80
C GLN A 105 -7.36 -18.67 10.06
N ASP A 106 -7.35 -19.53 9.04
CA ASP A 106 -6.63 -20.79 9.07
C ASP A 106 -5.32 -20.64 8.29
N PHE A 107 -4.21 -20.92 8.98
CA PHE A 107 -2.86 -20.92 8.45
C PHE A 107 -2.42 -22.36 8.30
N THR A 108 -2.17 -22.79 7.07
CA THR A 108 -1.68 -24.13 6.77
C THR A 108 -0.28 -24.08 6.20
N VAL A 109 0.56 -25.03 6.60
CA VAL A 109 1.95 -25.15 6.13
C VAL A 109 2.26 -26.63 5.92
N LYS A 110 2.60 -27.01 4.69
CA LYS A 110 2.87 -28.43 4.37
C LYS A 110 4.16 -28.93 5.00
N SER A 111 5.19 -28.09 5.08
CA SER A 111 6.48 -28.45 5.69
C SER A 111 7.09 -27.23 6.37
N PHE A 112 7.52 -27.42 7.61
CA PHE A 112 8.25 -26.42 8.39
C PHE A 112 9.52 -27.03 8.97
N THR A 113 10.62 -26.28 8.93
CA THR A 113 11.86 -26.63 9.63
C THR A 113 12.37 -25.41 10.39
N LEU A 114 12.99 -25.64 11.54
CA LEU A 114 13.46 -24.57 12.42
C LEU A 114 14.70 -25.01 13.21
N THR A 115 15.66 -24.10 13.31
CA THR A 115 16.79 -24.14 14.25
C THR A 115 16.90 -22.78 14.94
N PRO A 116 17.75 -22.61 15.96
CA PRO A 116 18.01 -21.30 16.56
C PRO A 116 18.48 -20.20 15.58
N LYS A 117 18.95 -20.57 14.38
CA LYS A 117 19.55 -19.64 13.42
C LYS A 117 18.71 -19.40 12.16
N LYS A 118 17.81 -20.32 11.80
CA LYS A 118 17.02 -20.21 10.57
C LYS A 118 15.75 -21.04 10.62
N GLY A 119 14.79 -20.71 9.76
CA GLY A 119 13.61 -21.53 9.52
C GLY A 119 13.14 -21.44 8.08
N GLU A 120 12.39 -22.46 7.67
CA GLU A 120 11.85 -22.58 6.33
C GLU A 120 10.44 -23.16 6.39
N LEU A 121 9.50 -22.51 5.71
CA LEU A 121 8.14 -22.96 5.47
C LEU A 121 7.97 -23.21 3.97
N LYS A 122 7.29 -24.31 3.61
CA LYS A 122 6.98 -24.66 2.22
C LYS A 122 5.49 -24.94 2.07
N THR A 123 4.93 -24.46 0.96
CA THR A 123 3.49 -24.54 0.65
C THR A 123 2.65 -24.01 1.81
N ILE A 124 2.55 -22.70 1.87
CA ILE A 124 1.79 -21.95 2.86
C ILE A 124 0.44 -21.57 2.24
N SER A 125 -0.63 -21.69 3.00
CA SER A 125 -1.93 -21.10 2.65
C SER A 125 -2.56 -20.45 3.88
N VAL A 126 -3.15 -19.27 3.67
CA VAL A 126 -3.91 -18.53 4.67
C VAL A 126 -5.29 -18.28 4.10
N VAL A 127 -6.34 -18.73 4.80
CA VAL A 127 -7.72 -18.57 4.36
C VAL A 127 -8.60 -18.05 5.52
N PRO A 128 -9.60 -17.20 5.25
CA PRO A 128 -10.51 -16.71 6.30
C PRO A 128 -11.46 -17.82 6.76
N ASN A 129 -11.74 -17.92 8.08
CA ASN A 129 -12.53 -19.02 8.64
C ASN A 129 -13.90 -18.57 9.23
N GLY A 130 -14.57 -17.62 8.58
CA GLY A 130 -15.91 -17.14 8.99
C GLY A 130 -15.91 -16.18 10.21
N LEU A 131 -14.84 -16.14 11.00
CA LEU A 131 -14.64 -15.22 12.14
C LEU A 131 -14.00 -13.87 11.74
N SER A 132 -13.91 -13.57 10.45
CA SER A 132 -13.20 -12.41 9.90
C SER A 132 -14.05 -11.13 9.79
N ASN A 133 -15.30 -11.11 10.27
CA ASN A 133 -16.17 -9.93 10.15
C ASN A 133 -15.53 -8.68 10.77
N GLY A 134 -15.40 -7.62 9.96
CA GLY A 134 -14.75 -6.36 10.32
C GLY A 134 -13.22 -6.41 10.45
N LYS A 135 -12.57 -7.58 10.36
CA LYS A 135 -11.11 -7.75 10.44
C LYS A 135 -10.48 -7.86 9.06
N THR A 136 -9.17 -7.65 8.99
CA THR A 136 -8.41 -7.96 7.77
C THR A 136 -8.54 -9.44 7.45
N ALA A 137 -8.88 -9.77 6.20
CA ALA A 137 -9.02 -11.13 5.71
C ALA A 137 -7.96 -11.39 4.63
N MET A 138 -7.26 -12.52 4.73
CA MET A 138 -6.25 -12.97 3.76
C MET A 138 -6.74 -14.25 3.11
N ASP A 139 -6.70 -14.29 1.80
CA ASP A 139 -6.82 -15.50 0.98
C ASP A 139 -5.55 -15.57 0.12
N LEU A 140 -4.51 -16.17 0.69
CA LEU A 140 -3.16 -16.13 0.16
C LEU A 140 -2.53 -17.52 0.15
N THR A 141 -1.71 -17.78 -0.87
CA THR A 141 -0.78 -18.89 -0.90
C THR A 141 0.64 -18.38 -1.08
N ALA A 142 1.65 -19.09 -0.55
CA ALA A 142 3.05 -18.85 -0.85
C ALA A 142 3.80 -20.17 -0.97
N ASP A 143 4.73 -20.27 -1.92
CA ASP A 143 5.49 -21.52 -2.11
C ASP A 143 6.54 -21.71 -1.03
N TYR A 144 7.17 -20.61 -0.61
CA TYR A 144 8.31 -20.64 0.29
C TYR A 144 8.40 -19.38 1.13
N ILE A 145 8.66 -19.57 2.43
CA ILE A 145 9.15 -18.52 3.33
C ILE A 145 10.40 -19.05 4.01
N GLY A 146 11.54 -18.40 3.79
CA GLY A 146 12.79 -18.69 4.46
C GLY A 146 13.23 -17.50 5.30
N PHE A 147 13.80 -17.75 6.47
CA PHE A 147 14.37 -16.69 7.29
C PHE A 147 15.63 -17.14 8.00
N ALA A 148 16.57 -16.22 8.19
CA ALA A 148 17.76 -16.41 9.01
C ALA A 148 17.83 -15.31 10.08
N MET A 149 18.39 -15.65 11.23
CA MET A 149 18.45 -14.79 12.42
C MET A 149 19.90 -14.59 12.83
N ASN A 150 20.28 -13.35 13.13
CA ASN A 150 21.51 -13.04 13.84
C ASN A 150 21.35 -13.30 15.34
N LYS A 151 20.15 -13.05 15.86
CA LYS A 151 19.85 -13.16 17.28
C LYS A 151 18.42 -13.63 17.51
N TRP A 152 18.29 -14.65 18.35
CA TRP A 152 17.04 -15.12 18.95
C TRP A 152 17.35 -15.58 20.37
N ASP A 153 17.02 -14.75 21.34
CA ASP A 153 17.08 -15.10 22.76
C ASP A 153 15.90 -14.50 23.54
N LEU A 154 15.75 -14.97 24.78
CA LEU A 154 14.80 -14.46 25.75
C LEU A 154 15.62 -13.71 26.80
N ALA A 155 15.26 -12.45 27.04
CA ALA A 155 15.90 -11.64 28.07
C ALA A 155 14.86 -10.71 28.70
N ASN A 156 14.83 -10.65 30.03
CA ASN A 156 13.92 -9.80 30.79
C ASN A 156 12.44 -10.02 30.41
N LYS A 157 12.03 -11.29 30.25
CA LYS A 157 10.66 -11.67 29.87
C LYS A 157 10.22 -11.17 28.49
N LYS A 158 11.20 -10.86 27.62
CA LYS A 158 10.98 -10.38 26.27
C LYS A 158 11.83 -11.16 25.27
N MET A 159 11.25 -11.44 24.12
CA MET A 159 11.92 -12.03 22.98
C MET A 159 12.74 -10.97 22.26
N ASN A 160 14.02 -11.24 22.10
CA ASN A 160 14.97 -10.37 21.45
C ASN A 160 15.33 -10.93 20.07
N LEU A 161 15.04 -10.14 19.03
CA LEU A 161 15.09 -10.59 17.64
C LEU A 161 15.95 -9.65 16.81
N ASP A 162 16.92 -10.24 16.09
CA ASP A 162 17.63 -9.60 14.98
C ASP A 162 17.58 -10.56 13.80
N ILE A 163 16.77 -10.21 12.80
CA ILE A 163 16.51 -11.04 11.63
C ILE A 163 17.50 -10.63 10.55
N LYS A 164 18.35 -11.57 10.14
CA LYS A 164 19.35 -11.37 9.09
C LYS A 164 18.68 -11.21 7.73
N GLU A 165 17.80 -12.14 7.38
CA GLU A 165 17.10 -12.08 6.10
C GLU A 165 15.76 -12.82 6.16
N VAL A 166 14.83 -12.36 5.34
CA VAL A 166 13.57 -13.04 5.04
C VAL A 166 13.43 -13.11 3.53
N LEU A 167 13.12 -14.29 3.00
CA LEU A 167 12.76 -14.52 1.61
C LEU A 167 11.34 -15.07 1.57
N VAL A 168 10.48 -14.43 0.79
CA VAL A 168 9.13 -14.89 0.47
C VAL A 168 9.06 -15.06 -1.05
N ASP A 169 8.66 -16.23 -1.52
CA ASP A 169 8.61 -16.55 -2.95
C ASP A 169 7.22 -17.01 -3.38
N ARG A 170 6.77 -16.51 -4.53
CA ARG A 170 5.52 -16.83 -5.20
C ARG A 170 4.28 -16.70 -4.30
N VAL A 171 4.10 -15.52 -3.71
CA VAL A 171 2.83 -15.19 -3.04
C VAL A 171 1.76 -14.99 -4.10
N LYS A 172 0.58 -15.58 -3.91
CA LYS A 172 -0.58 -15.37 -4.77
C LYS A 172 -1.84 -15.16 -3.93
N GLY A 173 -2.68 -14.22 -4.33
CA GLY A 173 -4.01 -14.05 -3.78
C GLY A 173 -4.31 -12.63 -3.29
N GLY A 174 -5.25 -12.52 -2.34
CA GLY A 174 -5.88 -11.27 -1.93
C GLY A 174 -5.75 -10.96 -0.44
N ILE A 175 -5.61 -9.67 -0.12
CA ILE A 175 -5.73 -9.10 1.22
C ILE A 175 -6.91 -8.14 1.18
N LYS A 176 -7.98 -8.47 1.90
CA LYS A 176 -9.12 -7.57 2.11
C LYS A 176 -8.92 -6.81 3.42
N ALA A 177 -8.89 -5.49 3.32
CA ALA A 177 -8.74 -4.61 4.47
C ALA A 177 -9.92 -4.77 5.45
N GLY A 178 -9.62 -4.79 6.75
CA GLY A 178 -10.66 -4.73 7.78
C GLY A 178 -11.41 -3.39 7.77
N GLU A 179 -12.59 -3.39 8.39
CA GLU A 179 -13.38 -2.18 8.58
C GLU A 179 -12.73 -1.29 9.64
N ALA A 180 -12.82 0.03 9.44
CA ALA A 180 -12.29 0.99 10.41
C ALA A 180 -13.18 0.99 11.67
N ASN A 181 -12.86 0.14 12.65
CA ASN A 181 -13.50 0.18 13.95
C ASN A 181 -12.99 1.42 14.72
N ASN A 182 -13.88 2.41 14.91
CA ASN A 182 -13.64 3.59 15.77
C ASN A 182 -13.53 3.26 17.26
N LYS A 183 -13.69 1.98 17.65
CA LYS A 183 -13.36 1.53 19.00
C LYS A 183 -11.85 1.39 19.09
N THR A 184 -11.21 2.43 19.61
CA THR A 184 -9.87 2.36 20.18
C THR A 184 -9.89 1.37 21.33
N ASP A 185 -9.80 0.07 21.03
CA ASP A 185 -9.35 -0.88 22.03
C ASP A 185 -7.96 -0.39 22.44
N LYS A 186 -7.89 0.13 23.67
CA LYS A 186 -6.66 0.47 24.37
C LYS A 186 -5.89 -0.83 24.65
N GLN A 187 -5.50 -1.56 23.61
CA GLN A 187 -4.51 -2.60 23.74
C GLN A 187 -3.15 -1.92 23.71
N GLY A 188 -2.53 -1.91 24.89
CA GLY A 188 -1.23 -1.30 25.16
C GLY A 188 -0.09 -1.96 24.37
N ASP A 189 1.14 -1.57 24.74
CA ASP A 189 2.38 -2.04 24.13
C ASP A 189 2.34 -3.53 23.76
N ILE A 190 2.96 -3.86 22.63
CA ILE A 190 3.14 -5.25 22.20
C ILE A 190 4.03 -5.94 23.23
N GLN A 191 3.40 -6.72 24.11
CA GLN A 191 4.04 -7.42 25.23
C GLN A 191 4.85 -8.61 24.71
N GLY A 192 5.98 -8.89 25.37
CA GLY A 192 6.80 -10.07 25.08
C GLY A 192 7.81 -9.94 23.95
N ILE A 193 7.92 -8.79 23.28
CA ILE A 193 8.98 -8.52 22.28
C ILE A 193 9.85 -7.34 22.77
N LYS A 194 11.17 -7.46 22.61
CA LYS A 194 12.12 -6.38 22.86
C LYS A 194 12.28 -5.54 21.59
N PHE A 195 12.00 -4.25 21.70
CA PHE A 195 12.21 -3.27 20.63
C PHE A 195 13.53 -2.50 20.84
N PRO A 196 14.15 -1.97 19.77
CA PRO A 196 13.80 -2.16 18.35
C PRO A 196 14.00 -3.60 17.86
N VAL A 197 13.15 -4.06 16.94
CA VAL A 197 13.39 -5.29 16.16
C VAL A 197 14.01 -4.88 14.83
N ASN A 198 15.20 -5.42 14.54
CA ASN A 198 15.91 -5.14 13.29
C ASN A 198 15.74 -6.30 12.31
N ILE A 199 15.42 -5.98 11.05
CA ILE A 199 15.37 -6.93 9.94
C ILE A 199 16.28 -6.40 8.84
N ARG A 200 17.41 -7.06 8.59
CA ARG A 200 18.45 -6.51 7.68
C ARG A 200 18.02 -6.56 6.22
N LYS A 201 17.29 -7.59 5.82
CA LYS A 201 16.79 -7.73 4.45
C LYS A 201 15.49 -8.52 4.38
N VAL A 202 14.54 -8.02 3.59
CA VAL A 202 13.35 -8.77 3.17
C VAL A 202 13.31 -8.79 1.65
N THR A 203 13.14 -9.97 1.07
CA THR A 203 13.00 -10.15 -0.38
C THR A 203 11.68 -10.84 -0.69
N LEU A 204 10.87 -10.25 -1.54
CA LEU A 204 9.67 -10.83 -2.13
C LEU A 204 9.95 -11.09 -3.61
N ARG A 205 9.57 -12.28 -4.10
CA ARG A 205 9.80 -12.65 -5.52
C ARG A 205 8.55 -13.19 -6.18
N ASN A 206 8.40 -12.89 -7.47
CA ASN A 206 7.46 -13.53 -8.38
C ASN A 206 6.01 -13.61 -7.85
N SER A 207 5.52 -12.53 -7.24
CA SER A 207 4.28 -12.56 -6.46
C SER A 207 3.14 -11.81 -7.13
N ASP A 208 1.93 -12.35 -7.06
CA ASP A 208 0.70 -11.74 -7.58
C ASP A 208 -0.22 -11.40 -6.40
N ILE A 209 -0.25 -10.14 -6.00
CA ILE A 209 -0.95 -9.70 -4.77
C ILE A 209 -2.02 -8.70 -5.11
N THR A 210 -3.23 -8.93 -4.61
CA THR A 210 -4.33 -7.95 -4.63
C THR A 210 -4.62 -7.41 -3.24
N TYR A 211 -4.61 -6.10 -3.06
CA TYR A 211 -5.09 -5.43 -1.86
C TYR A 211 -6.43 -4.77 -2.14
N ASP A 212 -7.48 -5.14 -1.42
CA ASP A 212 -8.82 -4.57 -1.58
C ASP A 212 -9.24 -3.81 -0.33
N LYS A 213 -9.52 -2.52 -0.51
CA LYS A 213 -10.15 -1.67 0.50
C LYS A 213 -11.36 -0.99 -0.10
N ASN A 214 -12.53 -1.15 0.53
CA ASN A 214 -13.79 -0.54 0.08
C ASN A 214 -14.20 -0.94 -1.34
N ASN A 215 -13.97 -2.19 -1.75
CA ASN A 215 -14.25 -2.71 -3.10
C ASN A 215 -13.46 -1.93 -4.19
N GLN A 216 -12.23 -1.56 -3.85
CA GLN A 216 -11.28 -0.88 -4.72
C GLN A 216 -9.99 -1.72 -4.78
N PRO A 217 -10.02 -2.86 -5.50
CA PRO A 217 -8.87 -3.75 -5.57
C PRO A 217 -7.71 -3.09 -6.30
N PHE A 218 -6.53 -3.21 -5.70
CA PHE A 218 -5.23 -2.88 -6.25
C PHE A 218 -4.39 -4.15 -6.40
N THR A 219 -4.16 -4.57 -7.64
CA THR A 219 -3.41 -5.78 -7.98
C THR A 219 -2.04 -5.42 -8.53
N LEU A 220 -1.00 -6.09 -8.05
CA LEU A 220 0.36 -6.07 -8.60
C LEU A 220 0.71 -7.48 -9.08
N ASN A 221 1.09 -7.60 -10.35
CA ASN A 221 1.46 -8.88 -10.95
C ASN A 221 2.99 -8.98 -11.11
N ASN A 222 3.53 -10.18 -10.91
CA ASN A 222 4.98 -10.42 -10.88
C ASN A 222 5.74 -9.40 -10.01
N LEU A 223 5.19 -9.13 -8.83
CA LEU A 223 5.77 -8.25 -7.83
C LEU A 223 7.06 -8.85 -7.29
N ASN A 224 8.13 -8.07 -7.41
CA ASN A 224 9.41 -8.32 -6.80
C ASN A 224 9.77 -7.11 -5.93
N ALA A 225 10.19 -7.35 -4.69
CA ALA A 225 10.59 -6.29 -3.79
C ALA A 225 11.81 -6.69 -2.98
N THR A 226 12.71 -5.75 -2.74
CA THR A 226 13.79 -5.89 -1.75
C THR A 226 13.73 -4.70 -0.81
N ILE A 227 13.69 -4.95 0.49
CA ILE A 227 13.70 -3.93 1.52
C ILE A 227 14.90 -4.19 2.42
N ASN A 228 15.75 -3.19 2.63
CA ASN A 228 16.93 -3.32 3.46
C ASN A 228 16.82 -2.43 4.70
N ASP A 229 17.39 -2.92 5.80
CA ASP A 229 17.46 -2.26 7.11
C ASP A 229 16.08 -1.75 7.57
N ILE A 230 15.18 -2.68 7.87
CA ILE A 230 13.90 -2.40 8.50
C ILE A 230 14.11 -2.34 10.01
N GLN A 231 13.61 -1.29 10.65
CA GLN A 231 13.56 -1.18 12.10
C GLN A 231 12.11 -1.03 12.55
N LEU A 232 11.65 -1.97 13.36
CA LEU A 232 10.36 -1.91 14.01
C LEU A 232 10.55 -1.36 15.42
N ASN A 233 9.74 -0.37 15.79
CA ASN A 233 9.72 0.25 17.12
C ASN A 233 8.30 0.20 17.69
N SER A 234 8.16 0.05 19.01
CA SER A 234 6.84 0.19 19.65
C SER A 234 6.34 1.63 19.56
N LYS A 235 5.02 1.81 19.46
CA LYS A 235 4.38 3.13 19.62
C LYS A 235 3.97 3.28 21.08
N GLU A 236 4.68 4.12 21.83
CA GLU A 236 4.34 4.39 23.22
C GLU A 236 2.90 4.92 23.34
N GLY A 237 2.09 4.25 24.17
CA GLY A 237 0.72 4.67 24.50
C GLY A 237 -0.30 4.60 23.35
N LYS A 238 0.04 4.03 22.19
CA LYS A 238 -0.88 3.85 21.05
C LYS A 238 -0.75 2.46 20.44
N PRO A 239 -1.84 1.83 19.98
CA PRO A 239 -1.74 0.57 19.25
C PRO A 239 -0.94 0.76 17.96
N GLY A 240 -0.03 -0.17 17.67
CA GLY A 240 0.73 -0.25 16.42
C GLY A 240 2.26 -0.21 16.62
N MET A 241 2.98 -0.22 15.50
CA MET A 241 4.44 -0.12 15.45
C MET A 241 4.85 1.02 14.51
N ASN A 242 6.01 1.61 14.80
CA ASN A 242 6.73 2.48 13.88
C ASN A 242 7.67 1.65 13.02
N VAL A 243 7.67 1.92 11.71
CA VAL A 243 8.47 1.20 10.73
C VAL A 243 9.45 2.17 10.08
N GLY A 244 10.73 2.02 10.39
CA GLY A 244 11.82 2.67 9.66
C GLY A 244 12.31 1.76 8.54
N ILE A 245 12.52 2.32 7.35
CA ILE A 245 13.10 1.64 6.19
C ILE A 245 14.21 2.51 5.63
N LYS A 246 15.40 1.95 5.44
CA LYS A 246 16.54 2.70 4.87
C LYS A 246 16.52 2.74 3.35
N SER A 247 16.31 1.59 2.70
CA SER A 247 16.25 1.50 1.25
C SER A 247 15.33 0.38 0.81
N TYR A 248 14.76 0.55 -0.38
CA TYR A 248 13.91 -0.45 -0.97
C TYR A 248 13.94 -0.36 -2.50
N THR A 249 13.62 -1.46 -3.15
CA THR A 249 13.32 -1.52 -4.57
C THR A 249 12.05 -2.34 -4.74
N VAL A 250 11.16 -1.87 -5.61
CA VAL A 250 9.93 -2.57 -5.98
C VAL A 250 9.83 -2.57 -7.50
N THR A 251 9.54 -3.72 -8.07
CA THR A 251 9.22 -3.87 -9.49
C THR A 251 7.99 -4.74 -9.66
N SER A 252 7.17 -4.43 -10.67
CA SER A 252 6.03 -5.23 -11.05
C SER A 252 5.82 -5.10 -12.56
N ASP A 253 5.37 -6.16 -13.21
CA ASP A 253 5.14 -6.15 -14.66
C ASP A 253 3.94 -5.26 -15.03
N ASN A 254 2.96 -5.18 -14.14
CA ASN A 254 1.81 -4.31 -14.28
C ASN A 254 1.09 -4.15 -12.94
N PHE A 255 0.37 -3.03 -12.82
CA PHE A 255 -0.64 -2.89 -11.77
C PHE A 255 -2.02 -2.66 -12.36
N ILE A 256 -3.04 -3.03 -11.59
CA ILE A 256 -4.45 -2.77 -11.88
C ILE A 256 -5.08 -2.17 -10.64
N TYR A 257 -5.74 -1.02 -10.78
CA TYR A 257 -6.52 -0.40 -9.71
C TYR A 257 -7.93 -0.12 -10.21
N LYS A 258 -8.95 -0.53 -9.45
CA LYS A 258 -10.34 -0.32 -9.81
C LYS A 258 -11.02 0.59 -8.78
N THR A 259 -11.77 1.57 -9.27
CA THR A 259 -12.69 2.39 -8.46
C THR A 259 -14.12 2.17 -8.94
N GLN A 260 -15.09 2.92 -8.40
CA GLN A 260 -16.47 2.88 -8.88
C GLN A 260 -16.59 3.22 -10.38
N PHE A 261 -15.83 4.21 -10.87
CA PHE A 261 -15.97 4.73 -12.23
C PHE A 261 -14.81 4.38 -13.16
N TYR A 262 -13.64 4.03 -12.62
CA TYR A 262 -12.42 3.91 -13.41
C TYR A 262 -11.70 2.59 -13.18
N ARG A 263 -11.15 2.05 -14.27
CA ARG A 263 -10.08 1.05 -14.25
C ARG A 263 -8.78 1.75 -14.63
N MET A 264 -7.81 1.72 -13.73
CA MET A 264 -6.47 2.21 -13.94
C MET A 264 -5.54 1.02 -14.11
N THR A 265 -4.66 1.08 -15.10
CA THR A 265 -3.60 0.10 -15.32
C THR A 265 -2.30 0.80 -15.65
N ALA A 266 -1.19 0.15 -15.35
CA ALA A 266 0.09 0.48 -15.96
C ALA A 266 0.81 -0.80 -16.35
N GLY A 267 1.72 -0.71 -17.32
CA GLY A 267 2.72 -1.74 -17.58
C GLY A 267 3.81 -1.74 -16.50
N ALA A 268 5.05 -1.96 -16.92
CA ALA A 268 6.19 -2.05 -16.02
C ALA A 268 6.22 -0.88 -15.04
N PHE A 269 6.26 -1.23 -13.75
CA PHE A 269 6.37 -0.34 -12.61
C PHE A 269 7.69 -0.61 -11.92
N LYS A 270 8.48 0.44 -11.66
CA LYS A 270 9.69 0.39 -10.85
C LYS A 270 9.71 1.58 -9.90
N ALA A 271 10.01 1.33 -8.63
CA ALA A 271 10.20 2.37 -7.63
C ALA A 271 11.33 1.98 -6.67
N ASP A 272 12.08 2.98 -6.22
CA ASP A 272 13.01 2.89 -5.10
C ASP A 272 12.89 4.15 -4.22
N GLN A 273 13.86 4.47 -3.37
CA GLN A 273 13.81 5.67 -2.52
C GLN A 273 14.01 7.01 -3.27
N SER A 274 14.42 7.00 -4.55
CA SER A 274 14.76 8.21 -5.29
C SER A 274 14.27 8.28 -6.74
N SER A 275 13.77 7.17 -7.29
CA SER A 275 13.20 7.10 -8.63
C SER A 275 11.87 6.32 -8.68
N VAL A 276 10.95 6.80 -9.51
CA VAL A 276 9.74 6.08 -9.93
C VAL A 276 9.69 6.07 -11.45
N ASN A 277 9.36 4.94 -12.04
CA ASN A 277 9.12 4.76 -13.46
C ASN A 277 7.85 3.92 -13.66
N ILE A 278 6.91 4.47 -14.42
CA ILE A 278 5.65 3.83 -14.78
C ILE A 278 5.54 3.90 -16.29
N SER A 279 5.32 2.77 -16.94
CA SER A 279 5.06 2.71 -18.38
C SER A 279 3.59 2.42 -18.68
N GLN A 280 3.11 2.90 -19.82
CA GLN A 280 1.79 2.58 -20.39
C GLN A 280 0.65 2.77 -19.37
N PHE A 281 0.64 3.91 -18.68
CA PHE A 281 -0.44 4.24 -17.76
C PHE A 281 -1.73 4.47 -18.55
N VAL A 282 -2.83 3.90 -18.08
CA VAL A 282 -4.16 4.02 -18.67
C VAL A 282 -5.18 4.15 -17.55
N MET A 283 -6.05 5.14 -17.62
CA MET A 283 -7.22 5.32 -16.77
C MET A 283 -8.44 5.40 -17.69
N LYS A 284 -9.26 4.35 -17.68
CA LYS A 284 -10.45 4.24 -18.53
C LYS A 284 -11.73 4.24 -17.69
N PRO A 285 -12.77 4.97 -18.11
CA PRO A 285 -14.12 4.78 -17.57
C PRO A 285 -14.56 3.31 -17.66
N LEU A 286 -15.23 2.82 -16.63
CA LEU A 286 -15.85 1.49 -16.58
C LEU A 286 -17.25 1.48 -17.21
N ILE A 287 -17.81 2.66 -17.47
CA ILE A 287 -19.19 2.86 -17.94
C ILE A 287 -19.21 3.82 -19.11
N SER A 288 -20.28 3.77 -19.91
CA SER A 288 -20.47 4.71 -21.02
C SER A 288 -20.78 6.12 -20.52
N ARG A 289 -20.61 7.14 -21.38
CA ARG A 289 -20.99 8.53 -21.08
C ARG A 289 -22.45 8.64 -20.65
N ALA A 290 -23.36 7.96 -21.34
CA ALA A 290 -24.79 7.95 -21.02
C ALA A 290 -25.10 7.31 -19.64
N GLN A 291 -24.39 6.24 -19.28
CA GLN A 291 -24.51 5.63 -17.96
C GLN A 291 -23.95 6.55 -16.87
N PHE A 292 -22.80 7.17 -17.11
CA PHE A 292 -22.18 8.11 -16.17
C PHE A 292 -23.11 9.29 -15.85
N ILE A 293 -23.71 9.91 -16.87
CA ILE A 293 -24.69 10.99 -16.73
C ILE A 293 -25.88 10.57 -15.86
N LYS A 294 -26.40 9.34 -16.03
CA LYS A 294 -27.50 8.81 -15.21
C LYS A 294 -27.11 8.51 -13.76
N MET A 295 -25.83 8.29 -13.48
CA MET A 295 -25.32 7.90 -12.17
C MET A 295 -24.90 9.09 -11.29
N ILE A 296 -24.68 10.27 -11.88
CA ILE A 296 -24.25 11.46 -11.15
C ILE A 296 -25.46 12.37 -10.86
N PRO A 297 -25.60 12.88 -9.63
CA PRO A 297 -26.72 13.77 -9.28
C PRO A 297 -26.54 15.20 -9.78
N VAL A 298 -25.30 15.59 -10.08
CA VAL A 298 -24.91 16.93 -10.56
C VAL A 298 -23.77 16.79 -11.58
N GLU A 299 -23.49 17.85 -12.35
CA GLU A 299 -22.43 17.86 -13.36
C GLU A 299 -21.05 17.45 -12.80
N ARG A 300 -20.38 16.50 -13.48
CA ARG A 300 -19.03 16.03 -13.15
C ARG A 300 -18.27 15.66 -14.41
N ASP A 301 -16.95 15.68 -14.31
CA ASP A 301 -16.08 15.31 -15.42
C ASP A 301 -15.87 13.79 -15.46
N LEU A 302 -15.91 13.26 -16.68
CA LEU A 302 -15.48 11.92 -17.01
C LEU A 302 -14.11 11.99 -17.68
N TYR A 303 -13.13 11.27 -17.11
CA TYR A 303 -11.74 11.28 -17.60
C TYR A 303 -11.39 9.99 -18.34
N ASP A 304 -10.78 10.11 -19.50
CA ASP A 304 -10.13 9.02 -20.22
C ASP A 304 -8.70 9.45 -20.51
N ILE A 305 -7.75 8.85 -19.80
CA ILE A 305 -6.36 9.32 -19.76
C ILE A 305 -5.42 8.16 -20.06
N LYS A 306 -4.41 8.42 -20.89
CA LYS A 306 -3.27 7.54 -21.11
C LYS A 306 -1.98 8.33 -20.98
N ALA A 307 -0.89 7.67 -20.63
CA ALA A 307 0.46 8.21 -20.73
C ALA A 307 1.44 7.09 -21.06
N VAL A 308 2.32 7.32 -22.05
CA VAL A 308 3.31 6.32 -22.47
C VAL A 308 4.32 6.07 -21.36
N GLN A 309 4.78 7.14 -20.70
CA GLN A 309 5.76 7.04 -19.63
C GLN A 309 5.57 8.15 -18.60
N ILE A 310 5.70 7.78 -17.33
CA ILE A 310 5.77 8.70 -16.20
C ILE A 310 7.06 8.39 -15.44
N THR A 311 7.92 9.38 -15.28
CA THR A 311 9.12 9.29 -14.45
C THR A 311 9.11 10.34 -13.37
N ALA A 312 9.63 9.99 -12.20
CA ALA A 312 9.86 10.92 -11.12
C ALA A 312 11.22 10.66 -10.48
N ASN A 313 11.96 11.73 -10.20
CA ASN A 313 13.19 11.70 -9.42
C ASN A 313 13.02 12.60 -8.21
N GLY A 314 13.61 12.21 -7.08
CA GLY A 314 13.56 13.00 -5.86
C GLY A 314 13.87 12.20 -4.62
N THR A 315 13.20 12.54 -3.54
CA THR A 315 13.19 11.78 -2.29
C THR A 315 11.77 11.72 -1.75
N TRP A 316 11.42 10.61 -1.11
CA TRP A 316 10.12 10.46 -0.47
C TRP A 316 10.24 9.59 0.77
N ASP A 317 9.54 10.03 1.80
CA ASP A 317 9.28 9.24 2.98
C ASP A 317 7.82 8.79 2.94
N LEU A 318 7.60 7.50 2.70
CA LEU A 318 6.25 6.93 2.58
C LEU A 318 5.87 6.06 3.78
N PHE A 319 6.85 5.70 4.61
CA PHE A 319 6.72 4.66 5.63
C PHE A 319 6.80 5.20 7.05
N SER A 320 7.48 6.33 7.28
CA SER A 320 7.55 6.93 8.62
C SER A 320 6.23 7.63 9.01
N ASP A 321 6.17 8.09 10.26
CA ASP A 321 5.10 8.96 10.75
C ASP A 321 5.12 10.36 10.08
N HIS A 322 6.24 10.75 9.46
CA HIS A 322 6.45 12.06 8.80
C HIS A 322 6.49 11.93 7.28
N LYS A 323 5.42 11.36 6.72
CA LYS A 323 5.32 11.12 5.27
C LYS A 323 5.52 12.40 4.48
N SER A 324 6.32 12.34 3.43
CA SER A 324 6.58 13.48 2.55
C SER A 324 7.00 13.04 1.15
N ILE A 325 6.71 13.88 0.17
CA ILE A 325 7.14 13.70 -1.22
C ILE A 325 7.89 14.96 -1.65
N ASN A 326 9.14 14.80 -2.04
CA ASN A 326 9.99 15.87 -2.55
C ASN A 326 10.58 15.45 -3.90
N ALA A 327 9.83 15.67 -4.98
CA ALA A 327 10.29 15.36 -6.32
C ALA A 327 11.12 16.52 -6.88
N SER A 328 12.36 16.24 -7.28
CA SER A 328 13.19 17.20 -8.00
C SER A 328 12.68 17.39 -9.44
N HIS A 329 12.21 16.32 -10.07
CA HIS A 329 11.72 16.35 -11.43
C HIS A 329 10.66 15.26 -11.67
N VAL A 330 9.57 15.61 -12.34
CA VAL A 330 8.57 14.67 -12.85
C VAL A 330 8.43 14.89 -14.36
N THR A 331 8.45 13.83 -15.16
CA THR A 331 8.14 13.90 -16.59
C THR A 331 6.98 12.97 -16.91
N ILE A 332 5.98 13.50 -17.59
CA ILE A 332 4.89 12.74 -18.21
C ILE A 332 5.07 12.88 -19.72
N GLN A 333 5.34 11.77 -20.39
CA GLN A 333 5.59 11.73 -21.82
C GLN A 333 4.35 11.20 -22.54
N SER A 334 3.92 11.94 -23.57
CA SER A 334 2.88 11.53 -24.50
C SER A 334 1.60 11.11 -23.79
N ALA A 335 1.07 12.03 -22.97
CA ALA A 335 -0.26 11.86 -22.42
C ALA A 335 -1.32 12.08 -23.50
N ASP A 336 -2.37 11.28 -23.47
CA ASP A 336 -3.58 11.45 -24.26
C ASP A 336 -4.74 11.52 -23.26
N ALA A 337 -5.30 12.72 -23.11
CA ALA A 337 -6.33 13.01 -22.14
C ALA A 337 -7.60 13.53 -22.83
N ASN A 338 -8.71 12.82 -22.61
CA ASN A 338 -10.04 13.28 -22.93
C ASN A 338 -10.80 13.59 -21.64
N ILE A 339 -11.35 14.79 -21.58
CA ILE A 339 -12.18 15.26 -20.48
C ILE A 339 -13.56 15.54 -21.08
N PHE A 340 -14.56 14.78 -20.64
CA PHE A 340 -15.94 14.94 -21.06
C PHE A 340 -16.77 15.48 -19.90
N ARG A 341 -17.48 16.58 -20.13
CA ARG A 341 -18.48 17.13 -19.21
C ARG A 341 -19.83 17.18 -19.90
N SER A 342 -20.89 16.82 -19.17
CA SER A 342 -22.25 16.97 -19.65
C SER A 342 -23.00 18.02 -18.83
N LYS A 343 -23.75 18.89 -19.52
CA LYS A 343 -24.67 19.86 -18.93
C LYS A 343 -26.10 19.33 -18.78
N ILE A 344 -26.31 18.04 -19.02
CA ILE A 344 -27.63 17.39 -18.85
C ILE A 344 -28.00 17.22 -17.36
N PRO A 345 -27.10 16.74 -16.46
CA PRO A 345 -27.36 16.79 -15.03
C PRO A 345 -27.49 18.22 -14.52
N ALA A 346 -28.17 18.40 -13.39
CA ALA A 346 -28.27 19.71 -12.75
C ALA A 346 -26.89 20.30 -12.41
N ASP A 347 -26.79 21.62 -12.41
CA ASP A 347 -25.59 22.32 -11.96
C ASP A 347 -25.29 21.95 -10.50
N ASP A 348 -24.00 21.82 -10.18
CA ASP A 348 -23.57 21.66 -8.79
C ASP A 348 -23.64 23.04 -8.11
N PRO A 349 -24.55 23.26 -7.15
CA PRO A 349 -24.69 24.57 -6.50
C PRO A 349 -23.53 24.86 -5.55
N LYS A 350 -22.65 23.88 -5.28
CA LYS A 350 -21.51 24.07 -4.39
C LYS A 350 -20.43 24.88 -5.09
N GLU A 351 -19.81 25.77 -4.32
CA GLU A 351 -18.62 26.47 -4.78
C GLU A 351 -17.51 25.47 -5.11
N LYS A 352 -17.03 25.51 -6.35
CA LYS A 352 -15.98 24.60 -6.82
C LYS A 352 -14.64 25.03 -6.24
N PRO A 353 -13.91 24.13 -5.54
CA PRO A 353 -12.59 24.47 -5.02
C PRO A 353 -11.65 24.79 -6.18
N LEU A 354 -11.01 25.96 -6.11
CA LEU A 354 -9.98 26.37 -7.06
C LEU A 354 -8.69 25.56 -6.85
N TYR A 355 -7.78 25.65 -7.84
CA TYR A 355 -6.60 24.77 -7.95
C TYR A 355 -5.67 24.79 -6.72
N SER A 356 -5.43 25.97 -6.13
CA SER A 356 -4.67 26.11 -4.88
C SER A 356 -5.30 25.33 -3.72
N ARG A 357 -6.62 25.41 -3.55
CA ARG A 357 -7.35 24.67 -2.51
C ARG A 357 -7.32 23.16 -2.74
N LEU A 358 -7.45 22.72 -3.99
CA LEU A 358 -7.29 21.30 -4.34
C LEU A 358 -5.91 20.78 -3.92
N LEU A 359 -4.85 21.51 -4.23
CA LEU A 359 -3.49 21.14 -3.83
C LEU A 359 -3.27 21.18 -2.31
N ARG A 360 -3.80 22.21 -1.63
CA ARG A 360 -3.75 22.35 -0.16
C ARG A 360 -4.48 21.21 0.56
N SER A 361 -5.50 20.61 -0.07
CA SER A 361 -6.26 19.48 0.48
C SER A 361 -5.47 18.16 0.54
N ILE A 362 -4.39 18.02 -0.24
CA ILE A 362 -3.53 16.82 -0.27
C ILE A 362 -2.93 16.60 1.11
N LYS A 363 -3.24 15.46 1.76
CA LYS A 363 -2.86 15.19 3.15
C LYS A 363 -1.35 15.06 3.35
N ILE A 364 -0.66 14.39 2.43
CA ILE A 364 0.80 14.19 2.49
C ILE A 364 1.49 15.49 2.05
N PRO A 365 2.38 16.08 2.86
CA PRO A 365 3.25 17.17 2.42
C PRO A 365 3.99 16.82 1.14
N MET A 366 3.80 17.62 0.09
CA MET A 366 4.35 17.36 -1.23
C MET A 366 4.93 18.64 -1.85
N ILE A 367 6.06 18.48 -2.53
CA ILE A 367 6.57 19.45 -3.51
C ILE A 367 7.17 18.71 -4.72
N VAL A 368 6.92 19.25 -5.90
CA VAL A 368 7.53 18.88 -7.17
C VAL A 368 8.19 20.12 -7.75
N ASN A 369 9.52 20.19 -7.73
CA ASN A 369 10.24 21.39 -8.15
C ASN A 369 10.02 21.70 -9.63
N ASN A 370 9.97 20.66 -10.47
CA ASN A 370 9.71 20.77 -11.89
C ASN A 370 8.86 19.58 -12.37
N LEU A 371 7.72 19.86 -12.99
CA LEU A 371 6.93 18.86 -13.72
C LEU A 371 6.88 19.26 -15.19
N ASP A 372 7.25 18.33 -16.06
CA ASP A 372 7.14 18.48 -17.51
C ASP A 372 6.11 17.49 -18.07
N LEU A 373 5.12 18.00 -18.77
CA LEU A 373 4.25 17.23 -19.66
C LEU A 373 4.74 17.49 -21.09
N LYS A 374 5.06 16.44 -21.84
CA LYS A 374 5.70 16.56 -23.16
C LYS A 374 4.91 15.83 -24.24
N ASN A 375 4.87 16.41 -25.44
CA ASN A 375 4.29 15.80 -26.66
C ASN A 375 2.91 15.16 -26.42
N SER A 376 2.03 15.87 -25.73
CA SER A 376 0.75 15.33 -25.26
C SER A 376 -0.42 15.84 -26.10
N LEU A 377 -1.59 15.24 -25.89
CA LEU A 377 -2.87 15.61 -26.46
C LEU A 377 -3.87 15.83 -25.33
N LEU A 378 -4.54 16.98 -25.36
CA LEU A 378 -5.69 17.26 -24.50
C LEU A 378 -6.91 17.53 -25.37
N VAL A 379 -7.99 16.82 -25.09
CA VAL A 379 -9.30 17.02 -25.70
C VAL A 379 -10.30 17.33 -24.59
N TYR A 380 -10.98 18.47 -24.70
CA TYR A 380 -12.12 18.81 -23.86
C TYR A 380 -13.40 18.73 -24.68
N GLU A 381 -14.39 18.03 -24.15
CA GLU A 381 -15.70 17.86 -24.75
C GLU A 381 -16.80 18.29 -23.79
N GLU A 382 -17.75 19.06 -24.29
CA GLU A 382 -18.93 19.49 -23.53
C GLU A 382 -20.20 19.31 -24.37
N ASP A 383 -21.23 18.67 -23.80
CA ASP A 383 -22.56 18.59 -24.42
C ASP A 383 -23.63 19.31 -23.58
N THR A 384 -24.70 19.70 -24.25
CA THR A 384 -25.90 20.31 -23.66
C THR A 384 -27.14 19.50 -24.05
N PRO A 385 -28.27 19.64 -23.35
CA PRO A 385 -29.50 18.94 -23.71
C PRO A 385 -29.95 19.17 -25.17
N GLU A 386 -29.65 20.34 -25.73
CA GLU A 386 -30.04 20.77 -27.07
C GLU A 386 -28.98 20.46 -28.15
N SER A 387 -27.79 19.96 -27.77
CA SER A 387 -26.70 19.78 -28.73
C SER A 387 -26.83 18.46 -29.52
N ALA A 388 -26.54 18.51 -30.83
CA ALA A 388 -26.51 17.33 -31.69
C ALA A 388 -25.24 16.45 -31.50
N GLY A 389 -24.57 16.58 -30.34
CA GLY A 389 -23.26 16.01 -30.02
C GLY A 389 -22.42 17.00 -29.20
N PRO A 390 -21.28 16.56 -28.62
CA PRO A 390 -20.44 17.43 -27.81
C PRO A 390 -19.65 18.43 -28.67
N GLY A 391 -19.60 19.68 -28.21
CA GLY A 391 -18.60 20.63 -28.66
C GLY A 391 -17.21 20.19 -28.23
N LYS A 392 -16.23 20.29 -29.14
CA LYS A 392 -14.87 19.76 -28.92
C LYS A 392 -13.79 20.82 -29.05
N LEU A 393 -12.95 20.94 -28.02
CA LEU A 393 -11.68 21.65 -28.04
C LEU A 393 -10.52 20.64 -28.08
N THR A 394 -9.52 20.91 -28.90
CA THR A 394 -8.34 20.04 -29.04
C THR A 394 -7.07 20.87 -28.90
N PHE A 395 -6.15 20.39 -28.07
CA PHE A 395 -4.83 20.96 -27.87
C PHE A 395 -3.80 19.86 -28.11
N SER A 396 -3.16 19.87 -29.27
CA SER A 396 -2.14 18.90 -29.66
C SER A 396 -0.74 19.47 -29.49
N ASN A 397 0.30 18.63 -29.63
CA ASN A 397 1.69 19.01 -29.34
C ASN A 397 1.79 19.73 -27.99
N PHE A 398 1.03 19.25 -27.01
CA PHE A 398 0.80 19.91 -25.75
C PHE A 398 2.02 19.69 -24.85
N ASN A 399 2.69 20.79 -24.54
CA ASN A 399 3.85 20.83 -23.66
C ASN A 399 3.55 21.78 -22.50
N MET A 400 3.76 21.31 -21.27
CA MET A 400 3.54 22.10 -20.06
C MET A 400 4.74 21.96 -19.15
N ASN A 401 5.24 23.08 -18.64
CA ASN A 401 6.22 23.13 -17.56
C ASN A 401 5.55 23.74 -16.32
N VAL A 402 5.63 23.05 -15.19
CA VAL A 402 5.12 23.50 -13.89
C VAL A 402 6.27 23.59 -12.90
N LYS A 403 6.42 24.75 -12.26
CA LYS A 403 7.39 24.98 -11.20
C LYS A 403 6.71 24.91 -9.83
N ASN A 404 7.38 24.22 -8.90
CA ASN A 404 7.02 24.15 -7.49
C ASN A 404 5.59 23.66 -7.22
N LEU A 405 5.06 22.67 -7.96
CA LEU A 405 3.75 22.11 -7.67
C LEU A 405 3.75 21.51 -6.26
N ASN A 406 2.95 22.07 -5.34
CA ASN A 406 3.12 21.80 -3.92
C ASN A 406 1.79 21.76 -3.17
N SER A 407 1.80 21.22 -1.95
CA SER A 407 0.64 21.18 -1.05
C SER A 407 0.67 22.26 0.04
N ALA A 408 1.62 23.20 0.00
CA ALA A 408 1.90 24.24 1.01
C ALA A 408 2.07 23.74 2.46
N LYS A 409 2.54 22.49 2.64
CA LYS A 409 2.70 21.86 3.98
C LYS A 409 4.15 21.67 4.41
N ILE A 410 5.11 22.02 3.56
CA ILE A 410 6.55 21.92 3.87
C ILE A 410 7.07 23.33 4.17
N LYS A 411 7.50 23.57 5.42
CA LYS A 411 8.03 24.87 5.85
C LYS A 411 9.28 25.25 5.06
N GLY A 412 9.43 26.53 4.74
CA GLY A 412 10.60 27.07 4.03
C GLY A 412 10.69 26.70 2.54
N LYS A 413 9.64 26.13 1.95
CA LYS A 413 9.58 25.83 0.50
C LYS A 413 8.68 26.83 -0.24
N PRO A 414 8.93 27.09 -1.53
CA PRO A 414 8.06 27.94 -2.34
C PRO A 414 6.63 27.40 -2.41
N THR A 415 5.65 28.30 -2.33
CA THR A 415 4.21 27.97 -2.38
C THR A 415 3.56 28.43 -3.69
N ARG A 416 4.19 29.40 -4.37
CA ARG A 416 3.82 29.84 -5.71
C ARG A 416 4.07 28.76 -6.74
N VAL A 417 3.05 28.49 -7.55
CA VAL A 417 3.09 27.58 -8.69
C VAL A 417 3.03 28.41 -9.97
N ASP A 418 4.03 28.26 -10.83
CA ASP A 418 4.07 28.88 -12.16
C ASP A 418 3.98 27.78 -13.23
N ILE A 419 3.06 27.94 -14.16
CA ILE A 419 2.72 26.99 -15.22
C ILE A 419 2.89 27.70 -16.56
N LYS A 420 3.67 27.10 -17.45
CA LYS A 420 3.84 27.55 -18.83
C LYS A 420 3.38 26.45 -19.77
N ILE A 421 2.51 26.77 -20.71
CA ILE A 421 1.96 25.83 -21.69
C ILE A 421 2.28 26.35 -23.10
N ASN A 422 2.73 25.45 -23.96
CA ASN A 422 2.82 25.67 -25.40
C ASN A 422 2.15 24.48 -26.11
N CYS A 423 1.22 24.76 -27.02
CA CYS A 423 0.50 23.73 -27.76
C CYS A 423 0.03 24.24 -29.13
N SER A 424 -0.51 23.34 -29.95
CA SER A 424 -1.27 23.67 -31.14
C SER A 424 -2.76 23.59 -30.82
N PHE A 425 -3.41 24.75 -30.81
CA PHE A 425 -4.84 24.87 -30.59
C PHE A 425 -5.61 24.49 -31.85
N MET A 426 -6.59 23.58 -31.69
CA MET A 426 -7.41 22.97 -32.74
C MET A 426 -6.62 22.33 -33.88
N ASN A 427 -5.34 22.00 -33.67
CA ASN A 427 -4.38 21.58 -34.70
C ASN A 427 -4.10 22.65 -35.78
N LEU A 428 -4.40 23.93 -35.50
CA LEU A 428 -4.42 24.98 -36.52
C LEU A 428 -3.52 26.17 -36.17
N ALA A 429 -3.41 26.53 -34.89
CA ALA A 429 -2.67 27.73 -34.47
C ALA A 429 -1.82 27.46 -33.23
N PRO A 430 -0.65 28.09 -33.08
CA PRO A 430 0.11 28.02 -31.84
C PRO A 430 -0.64 28.74 -30.72
N LEU A 431 -0.60 28.18 -29.52
CA LEU A 431 -1.14 28.77 -28.30
C LEU A 431 -0.08 28.67 -27.19
N SER A 432 0.27 29.83 -26.63
CA SER A 432 1.11 29.95 -25.45
C SER A 432 0.29 30.49 -24.28
N VAL A 433 0.41 29.86 -23.11
CA VAL A 433 -0.33 30.25 -21.89
C VAL A 433 0.63 30.32 -20.71
N ASN A 434 0.50 31.38 -19.91
CA ASN A 434 1.11 31.51 -18.61
C ASN A 434 0.00 31.49 -17.55
N TRP A 435 0.13 30.62 -16.57
CA TRP A 435 -0.82 30.49 -15.48
C TRP A 435 -0.07 30.40 -14.16
N ASN A 436 -0.52 31.13 -13.14
CA ASN A 436 0.08 31.05 -11.81
C ASN A 436 -0.94 31.29 -10.70
N PHE A 437 -0.60 30.78 -9.52
CA PHE A 437 -1.32 30.94 -8.27
C PHE A 437 -0.40 30.64 -7.09
N ASP A 438 -0.81 31.03 -5.88
CA ASP A 438 -0.12 30.66 -4.64
C ASP A 438 -0.97 29.68 -3.83
N VAL A 439 -0.43 28.48 -3.57
CA VAL A 439 -1.13 27.43 -2.82
C VAL A 439 -1.40 27.83 -1.36
N ALA A 440 -0.55 28.69 -0.80
CA ALA A 440 -0.70 29.18 0.56
C ALA A 440 -1.72 30.33 0.68
N ASP A 441 -2.12 30.97 -0.42
CA ASP A 441 -3.12 32.04 -0.39
C ASP A 441 -4.52 31.44 -0.14
N PRO A 442 -5.18 31.74 1.00
CA PRO A 442 -6.50 31.18 1.32
C PRO A 442 -7.62 31.75 0.43
N ARG A 443 -7.38 32.88 -0.25
CA ARG A 443 -8.33 33.49 -1.19
C ARG A 443 -8.32 32.81 -2.56
N ASP A 444 -7.41 31.85 -2.75
CA ASP A 444 -7.27 31.05 -3.97
C ASP A 444 -7.13 31.88 -5.26
N ILE A 445 -6.39 32.99 -5.17
CA ILE A 445 -6.15 33.88 -6.31
C ILE A 445 -5.31 33.17 -7.38
N PHE A 446 -5.74 33.30 -8.64
CA PHE A 446 -4.97 32.88 -9.80
C PHE A 446 -4.99 33.93 -10.92
N THR A 447 -3.96 33.89 -11.77
CA THR A 447 -3.90 34.67 -13.01
C THR A 447 -3.54 33.77 -14.17
N ILE A 448 -4.24 33.90 -15.29
CA ILE A 448 -3.99 33.14 -16.51
C ILE A 448 -4.02 34.08 -17.70
N SER A 449 -2.96 34.04 -18.49
CA SER A 449 -2.82 34.86 -19.70
C SER A 449 -2.29 34.02 -20.84
N GLY A 450 -2.57 34.43 -22.06
CA GLY A 450 -2.08 33.71 -23.22
C GLY A 450 -2.28 34.43 -24.53
N ARG A 451 -1.68 33.83 -25.55
CA ARG A 451 -1.62 34.38 -26.89
C ARG A 451 -1.76 33.26 -27.92
N THR A 452 -2.59 33.50 -28.92
CA THR A 452 -2.61 32.72 -30.16
C THR A 452 -2.63 33.67 -31.36
N ILE A 453 -2.07 33.22 -32.48
CA ILE A 453 -1.97 34.01 -33.70
C ILE A 453 -2.43 33.19 -34.90
N ASN A 454 -2.94 33.90 -35.91
CA ASN A 454 -3.33 33.33 -37.21
C ASN A 454 -4.30 32.15 -37.09
N LEU A 455 -5.24 32.18 -36.14
CA LEU A 455 -6.24 31.13 -35.96
C LEU A 455 -7.35 31.28 -37.01
N PRO A 456 -7.53 30.32 -37.92
CA PRO A 456 -8.68 30.32 -38.81
C PRO A 456 -9.96 30.18 -37.97
N ALA A 457 -10.87 31.14 -38.05
CA ALA A 457 -12.07 31.16 -37.21
C ALA A 457 -12.98 29.93 -37.47
N LYS A 458 -12.90 29.34 -38.67
CA LYS A 458 -13.58 28.07 -38.94
C LYS A 458 -13.11 26.92 -38.05
N GLY A 459 -11.89 27.00 -37.52
CA GLY A 459 -11.28 26.02 -36.63
C GLY A 459 -11.93 25.88 -35.27
N ILE A 460 -12.66 26.90 -34.79
CA ILE A 460 -13.37 26.85 -33.50
C ILE A 460 -14.82 26.35 -33.61
N ASN A 461 -15.35 26.25 -34.83
CA ASN A 461 -16.71 25.75 -35.09
C ASN A 461 -17.01 24.35 -34.51
N PRO A 462 -16.07 23.39 -34.42
CA PRO A 462 -16.31 22.11 -33.74
C PRO A 462 -16.72 22.27 -32.27
N PHE A 463 -16.39 23.39 -31.63
CA PHE A 463 -16.85 23.70 -30.27
C PHE A 463 -18.09 24.60 -30.28
N ILE A 464 -18.04 25.75 -30.95
CA ILE A 464 -19.08 26.79 -30.80
C ILE A 464 -20.38 26.47 -31.55
N ARG A 465 -20.35 25.66 -32.62
CA ARG A 465 -21.57 25.36 -33.37
C ARG A 465 -22.54 24.46 -32.60
N PRO A 466 -22.11 23.30 -32.05
CA PRO A 466 -23.01 22.49 -31.23
C PRO A 466 -23.34 23.13 -29.88
N TYR A 467 -22.47 23.99 -29.34
CA TYR A 467 -22.62 24.55 -27.99
C TYR A 467 -23.34 25.92 -27.94
N LEU A 468 -23.03 26.83 -28.89
CA LEU A 468 -23.57 28.20 -28.93
C LEU A 468 -24.52 28.44 -30.12
N HIS A 469 -24.70 27.46 -31.00
CA HIS A 469 -25.49 27.58 -32.24
C HIS A 469 -25.03 28.72 -33.18
N VAL A 470 -23.75 29.10 -33.13
CA VAL A 470 -23.15 30.11 -34.03
C VAL A 470 -22.07 29.51 -34.92
N THR A 471 -21.76 30.18 -36.03
CA THR A 471 -20.64 29.82 -36.93
C THR A 471 -19.71 31.01 -37.09
N ALA A 472 -18.41 30.77 -36.90
CA ALA A 472 -17.36 31.75 -37.11
C ALA A 472 -16.66 31.55 -38.48
N THR A 473 -16.32 32.67 -39.12
CA THR A 473 -15.63 32.75 -40.42
C THR A 473 -14.52 33.80 -40.37
N GLY A 474 -13.57 33.76 -41.32
CA GLY A 474 -12.41 34.64 -41.35
C GLY A 474 -11.21 34.11 -40.58
N THR A 475 -10.29 34.99 -40.20
CA THR A 475 -9.03 34.67 -39.50
C THR A 475 -8.86 35.61 -38.32
N ILE A 476 -8.58 35.03 -37.15
CA ILE A 476 -8.18 35.77 -35.96
C ILE A 476 -6.66 35.95 -36.06
N GLN A 477 -6.22 37.14 -36.46
CA GLN A 477 -4.79 37.47 -36.62
C GLN A 477 -4.04 37.33 -35.29
N GLU A 478 -4.63 37.85 -34.22
CA GLU A 478 -4.10 37.73 -32.88
C GLU A 478 -5.26 37.69 -31.87
N MET A 479 -5.14 36.81 -30.87
CA MET A 479 -5.98 36.81 -29.69
C MET A 479 -5.09 36.82 -28.46
N LEU A 480 -5.26 37.86 -27.64
CA LEU A 480 -4.66 38.01 -26.33
C LEU A 480 -5.74 37.87 -25.27
N PHE A 481 -5.45 37.13 -24.22
CA PHE A 481 -6.34 37.05 -23.06
C PHE A 481 -5.55 37.17 -21.77
N ASN A 482 -6.20 37.75 -20.76
CA ASN A 482 -5.66 37.90 -19.41
C ASN A 482 -6.83 37.88 -18.42
N PHE A 483 -6.93 36.81 -17.65
CA PHE A 483 -7.97 36.60 -16.65
C PHE A 483 -7.36 36.52 -15.26
N ARG A 484 -8.12 37.02 -14.27
CA ARG A 484 -7.84 36.88 -12.85
C ARG A 484 -9.07 36.30 -12.16
N GLY A 485 -8.86 35.34 -11.28
CA GLY A 485 -9.91 34.78 -10.42
C GLY A 485 -9.52 34.84 -8.94
N ILE A 486 -10.53 34.82 -8.09
CA ILE A 486 -10.45 34.77 -6.62
C ILE A 486 -11.64 33.94 -6.11
N LEU A 487 -11.47 33.26 -4.98
CA LEU A 487 -12.59 32.65 -4.26
C LEU A 487 -13.60 33.74 -3.89
N LYS A 488 -14.89 33.48 -4.07
CA LYS A 488 -15.92 34.46 -3.74
C LYS A 488 -16.26 34.26 -2.26
N ASP A 489 -15.96 35.26 -1.43
CA ASP A 489 -16.26 35.26 0.02
C ASP A 489 -17.76 35.01 0.29
#